data_AF-A0AB35UJU1-F1
#
_entry.id   AF-A0AB35UJU1-F1
#
_cell.length_a   1.000
_cell.length_b   1.000
_cell.length_c   1.000
_cell.angle_alpha   90.00
_cell.angle_beta   90.00
_cell.angle_gamma   90.00
#
_symmetry.space_group_name_H-M   'P 1'
#
loop_
_entity.id
_entity.type
_entity.pdbx_description
1 polymer ?
#
loop_
_entity_poly.entity_id
_entity_poly.type
_entity_poly.pdbx_seq_one_letter_code
_entity_poly.pdbx_strand_id
1 'polypeptide(L)'
;MKRHNPLAAMFMISLLCILSACGNELKQNHTIAATDNPTVKESNNEDTVEKKTLVVYFSATGTTKTLSEYAADILNADIYEIVPAIPYTEEDLAYYTDGRADQEQQDNEARPAISEPIKNIEQYETIVLGYPIWHGQAPRIISTFLESYDFSNKTILPFCTSQSSGIGTSDTNLHSLADNAKWLEGRRFAADTTRETIKEWLDSMAIKPDKSAFDFDKHVVKLNSGYEMPMMGLGTYSLSDDECYNSIIALLKNGGRLIDTAYMYHNEASVGRAVRESNIAREEIFVTTKLYPTQYSDAANAIDEALERLGLDYIDLMLLHHPGEGDVEAYKAMEQAVKDGKIHSIGLSNWYVEELEAFLPQISITPALIQNEIHPYYQENDVIPYVQNLGITMQGWYPFGGRGHTSELLSDKTITTIAAAHNVTPAQVILRWNLQKGVTVIPGSSNPNHIQENLDLFTFELSQDEMAQINALDRNEKHDWY
;
A
#
# COMPACT_ATOMS: atom_id res chain seq x y z
N MET A 1 49.27 -7.81 58.24
CA MET A 1 48.69 -7.11 59.41
C MET A 1 47.24 -6.81 59.05
N LYS A 2 46.23 -7.61 59.47
CA LYS A 2 45.47 -7.54 60.75
C LYS A 2 45.07 -6.09 61.05
N ARG A 3 43.80 -5.71 61.19
CA ARG A 3 42.67 -6.18 62.03
C ARG A 3 41.38 -5.45 61.56
N HIS A 4 40.13 -5.74 61.92
CA HIS A 4 39.35 -6.85 62.46
C HIS A 4 37.88 -6.41 62.32
N ASN A 5 36.99 -7.36 62.05
CA ASN A 5 35.53 -7.28 62.20
C ASN A 5 35.13 -7.25 63.71
N PRO A 6 33.87 -6.97 64.11
CA PRO A 6 32.95 -8.11 64.30
C PRO A 6 31.41 -7.87 64.17
N LEU A 7 30.72 -8.96 63.76
CA LEU A 7 29.45 -9.58 64.25
C LEU A 7 28.19 -8.71 64.48
N ALA A 8 26.94 -9.21 64.40
CA ALA A 8 26.26 -10.43 63.95
C ALA A 8 24.78 -10.28 64.37
N ALA A 9 23.82 -10.85 63.64
CA ALA A 9 22.61 -11.49 64.22
C ALA A 9 21.80 -12.25 63.15
N MET A 10 21.76 -13.58 63.31
CA MET A 10 20.80 -14.51 62.69
C MET A 10 19.42 -14.36 63.32
N PHE A 11 18.36 -14.65 62.56
CA PHE A 11 17.26 -15.48 63.08
C PHE A 11 16.71 -16.39 61.98
N MET A 12 16.72 -17.68 62.29
CA MET A 12 16.21 -18.80 61.53
C MET A 12 14.95 -19.28 62.28
N ILE A 13 13.82 -19.48 61.60
CA ILE A 13 12.73 -20.33 62.12
C ILE A 13 12.27 -21.25 60.99
N SER A 14 12.35 -22.55 61.26
CA SER A 14 11.92 -23.69 60.47
C SER A 14 10.98 -24.54 61.32
N LEU A 15 9.86 -25.01 60.76
CA LEU A 15 9.22 -26.33 61.02
C LEU A 15 7.98 -26.41 60.08
N LEU A 16 7.86 -27.25 59.03
CA LEU A 16 7.88 -28.71 58.82
C LEU A 16 6.65 -29.49 59.33
N CYS A 17 6.13 -30.34 58.42
CA CYS A 17 5.38 -31.60 58.56
C CYS A 17 3.82 -31.56 58.50
N ILE A 18 3.06 -32.46 57.85
CA ILE A 18 3.29 -33.65 56.97
C ILE A 18 1.90 -34.28 56.57
N LEU A 19 1.83 -34.84 55.34
CA LEU A 19 1.08 -36.02 54.80
C LEU A 19 -0.47 -36.21 54.71
N SER A 20 -0.87 -36.60 53.48
CA SER A 20 -1.74 -37.75 53.04
C SER A 20 -3.26 -37.73 53.29
N ALA A 21 -4.16 -38.43 52.58
CA ALA A 21 -4.33 -39.05 51.25
C ALA A 21 -5.76 -39.69 51.26
N CYS A 22 -6.32 -40.05 50.08
CA CYS A 22 -7.57 -40.84 49.84
C CYS A 22 -8.91 -40.10 50.04
N GLY A 23 -9.98 -40.29 49.24
CA GLY A 23 -10.27 -41.15 48.10
C GLY A 23 -11.78 -41.13 47.76
N ASN A 24 -12.09 -41.59 46.54
CA ASN A 24 -13.35 -42.16 46.01
C ASN A 24 -14.61 -41.35 45.64
N GLU A 25 -14.92 -41.48 44.34
CA GLU A 25 -16.19 -41.85 43.67
C GLU A 25 -17.49 -41.07 43.94
N LEU A 26 -18.08 -40.58 42.83
CA LEU A 26 -19.47 -40.90 42.47
C LEU A 26 -19.62 -40.88 40.93
N LYS A 27 -19.93 -42.05 40.37
CA LYS A 27 -20.42 -42.25 39.00
C LYS A 27 -21.91 -41.93 38.95
N GLN A 28 -22.36 -41.22 37.92
CA GLN A 28 -23.69 -41.45 37.35
C GLN A 28 -23.57 -41.60 35.84
N ASN A 29 -23.94 -42.79 35.38
CA ASN A 29 -24.13 -43.15 33.98
C ASN A 29 -25.41 -42.51 33.46
N HIS A 30 -25.33 -41.86 32.31
CA HIS A 30 -26.43 -41.87 31.35
C HIS A 30 -25.88 -42.10 29.94
N THR A 31 -26.13 -43.32 29.46
CA THR A 31 -26.50 -43.70 28.08
C THR A 31 -25.93 -42.86 26.93
N ILE A 32 -24.89 -43.38 26.28
CA ILE A 32 -24.46 -42.98 24.93
C ILE A 32 -25.19 -43.90 23.94
N ALA A 33 -26.11 -43.33 23.17
CA ALA A 33 -26.52 -43.87 21.90
C ALA A 33 -25.59 -43.29 20.81
N ALA A 34 -25.09 -44.17 19.95
CA ALA A 34 -24.35 -43.81 18.77
C ALA A 34 -25.24 -43.05 17.79
N THR A 35 -24.72 -41.96 17.22
CA THR A 35 -24.56 -41.73 15.77
C THR A 35 -23.98 -40.33 15.53
N ASP A 36 -23.18 -40.26 14.47
CA ASP A 36 -22.78 -39.08 13.69
C ASP A 36 -21.38 -38.51 13.91
N ASN A 37 -20.57 -38.76 12.88
CA ASN A 37 -19.29 -38.14 12.55
C ASN A 37 -19.33 -36.63 12.77
N PRO A 38 -18.31 -36.01 13.40
CA PRO A 38 -18.14 -34.58 13.28
C PRO A 38 -17.63 -34.31 11.85
N THR A 39 -18.53 -33.78 11.04
CA THR A 39 -18.23 -33.10 9.79
C THR A 39 -17.11 -32.10 10.03
N VAL A 40 -15.98 -32.34 9.37
CA VAL A 40 -14.96 -31.34 9.12
C VAL A 40 -15.67 -30.16 8.46
N LYS A 41 -15.75 -29.02 9.16
CA LYS A 41 -16.06 -27.76 8.48
C LYS A 41 -14.84 -27.43 7.64
N GLU A 42 -14.89 -27.86 6.38
CA GLU A 42 -14.10 -27.23 5.33
C GLU A 42 -14.46 -25.74 5.36
N SER A 43 -13.50 -24.92 5.81
CA SER A 43 -13.53 -23.50 5.52
C SER A 43 -13.27 -23.38 4.02
N ASN A 44 -14.34 -23.20 3.25
CA ASN A 44 -14.25 -22.78 1.87
C ASN A 44 -13.45 -21.48 1.81
N ASN A 45 -12.20 -21.60 1.40
CA ASN A 45 -11.33 -20.47 1.07
C ASN A 45 -11.57 -20.11 -0.41
N GLU A 46 -12.83 -19.86 -0.75
CA GLU A 46 -13.22 -19.23 -2.01
C GLU A 46 -13.56 -17.76 -1.68
N ASP A 47 -13.06 -16.86 -2.53
CA ASP A 47 -13.30 -15.41 -2.56
C ASP A 47 -12.50 -14.51 -1.59
N THR A 48 -11.22 -14.34 -1.90
CA THR A 48 -10.57 -13.01 -1.83
C THR A 48 -9.57 -12.83 -2.98
N VAL A 49 -9.98 -13.11 -4.22
CA VAL A 49 -9.30 -12.47 -5.35
C VAL A 49 -9.66 -10.99 -5.27
N GLU A 50 -8.63 -10.17 -5.15
CA GLU A 50 -8.75 -8.73 -5.07
C GLU A 50 -9.30 -8.24 -6.41
N LYS A 51 -10.49 -7.64 -6.38
CA LYS A 51 -11.20 -7.21 -7.59
C LYS A 51 -10.51 -6.00 -8.17
N LYS A 52 -9.57 -6.22 -9.09
CA LYS A 52 -8.87 -5.13 -9.76
C LYS A 52 -9.68 -4.56 -10.92
N THR A 53 -9.48 -3.28 -11.16
CA THR A 53 -10.09 -2.49 -12.23
C THR A 53 -9.01 -1.97 -13.15
N LEU A 54 -9.26 -2.04 -14.44
CA LEU A 54 -8.41 -1.44 -15.48
C LEU A 54 -9.22 -0.42 -16.25
N VAL A 55 -8.72 0.81 -16.33
CA VAL A 55 -9.22 1.82 -17.25
C VAL A 55 -8.45 1.72 -18.55
N VAL A 56 -9.09 1.24 -19.60
CA VAL A 56 -8.53 1.10 -20.95
C VAL A 56 -9.12 2.17 -21.84
N TYR A 57 -8.30 2.91 -22.61
CA TYR A 57 -8.86 3.91 -23.52
C TYR A 57 -8.09 4.08 -24.82
N PHE A 58 -8.78 4.50 -25.89
CA PHE A 58 -8.16 5.09 -27.08
C PHE A 58 -8.46 6.59 -27.11
N SER A 59 -7.45 7.42 -27.41
CA SER A 59 -7.61 8.88 -27.50
C SER A 59 -6.86 9.43 -28.70
N ALA A 60 -7.59 10.06 -29.63
CA ALA A 60 -6.98 10.72 -30.79
C ALA A 60 -6.75 12.23 -30.57
N THR A 61 -7.63 12.88 -29.80
CA THR A 61 -7.64 14.35 -29.59
C THR A 61 -7.50 14.76 -28.13
N GLY A 62 -7.14 13.84 -27.23
CA GLY A 62 -6.88 14.09 -25.82
C GLY A 62 -8.10 14.06 -24.89
N THR A 63 -9.32 14.27 -25.39
CA THR A 63 -10.52 14.33 -24.53
C THR A 63 -10.79 13.03 -23.78
N THR A 64 -10.71 11.87 -24.47
CA THR A 64 -10.91 10.57 -23.82
C THR A 64 -9.84 10.30 -22.77
N LYS A 65 -8.60 10.71 -23.04
CA LYS A 65 -7.47 10.57 -22.12
C LYS A 65 -7.78 11.24 -20.77
N THR A 66 -8.16 12.52 -20.79
CA THR A 66 -8.47 13.26 -19.56
C THR A 66 -9.58 12.61 -18.73
N LEU A 67 -10.65 12.13 -19.37
CA LEU A 67 -11.74 11.47 -18.63
C LEU A 67 -11.35 10.07 -18.13
N SER A 68 -10.44 9.39 -18.83
CA SER A 68 -9.89 8.11 -18.40
C SER A 68 -8.95 8.28 -17.20
N GLU A 69 -8.14 9.34 -17.20
CA GLU A 69 -7.29 9.72 -16.06
C GLU A 69 -8.15 10.05 -14.83
N TYR A 70 -9.26 10.76 -14.99
CA TYR A 70 -10.22 10.95 -13.90
C TYR A 70 -10.79 9.63 -13.38
N ALA A 71 -11.22 8.73 -14.27
CA ALA A 71 -11.77 7.44 -13.86
C ALA A 71 -10.73 6.58 -13.14
N ALA A 72 -9.49 6.53 -13.62
CA ALA A 72 -8.42 5.76 -13.01
C ALA A 72 -8.08 6.28 -11.61
N ASP A 73 -7.95 7.60 -11.46
CA ASP A 73 -7.70 8.27 -10.19
C ASP A 73 -8.84 8.06 -9.19
N ILE A 74 -10.10 8.18 -9.63
CA ILE A 74 -11.28 7.94 -8.78
C ILE A 74 -11.32 6.48 -8.29
N LEU A 75 -10.97 5.54 -9.16
CA LEU A 75 -11.06 4.11 -8.88
C LEU A 75 -9.79 3.54 -8.25
N ASN A 76 -8.72 4.31 -8.11
CA ASN A 76 -7.40 3.79 -7.79
C ASN A 76 -7.04 2.58 -8.69
N ALA A 77 -7.34 2.72 -9.98
CA ALA A 77 -7.27 1.65 -10.96
C ALA A 77 -6.04 1.80 -11.85
N ASP A 78 -5.53 0.67 -12.34
CA ASP A 78 -4.53 0.67 -13.39
C ASP A 78 -5.11 1.36 -14.65
N ILE A 79 -4.27 2.05 -15.41
CA ILE A 79 -4.67 2.74 -16.65
C ILE A 79 -3.81 2.28 -17.83
N TYR A 80 -4.44 2.08 -18.98
CA TYR A 80 -3.77 1.69 -20.21
C TYR A 80 -4.34 2.44 -21.43
N GLU A 81 -3.44 3.06 -22.20
CA GLU A 81 -3.77 3.69 -23.48
C GLU A 81 -3.58 2.70 -24.62
N ILE A 82 -4.64 2.46 -25.39
CA ILE A 82 -4.60 1.76 -26.67
C ILE A 82 -3.88 2.66 -27.66
N VAL A 83 -2.57 2.44 -27.84
CA VAL A 83 -1.78 3.21 -28.81
C VAL A 83 -1.72 2.43 -30.13
N PRO A 84 -2.07 3.05 -31.28
CA PRO A 84 -1.94 2.41 -32.58
C PRO A 84 -0.47 2.21 -32.96
N ALA A 85 -0.11 1.04 -33.50
CA ALA A 85 1.24 0.74 -33.98
C ALA A 85 1.73 1.72 -35.07
N ILE A 86 0.79 2.26 -35.85
CA ILE A 86 1.00 3.38 -36.75
C ILE A 86 0.16 4.53 -36.23
N PRO A 87 0.76 5.61 -35.68
CA PRO A 87 0.03 6.78 -35.22
C PRO A 87 -0.86 7.38 -36.31
N TYR A 88 -2.06 7.84 -35.95
CA TYR A 88 -2.90 8.60 -36.86
C TYR A 88 -2.36 10.02 -37.02
N THR A 89 -2.21 10.46 -38.26
CA THR A 89 -1.90 11.85 -38.60
C THR A 89 -3.15 12.73 -38.58
N GLU A 90 -3.00 14.06 -38.66
CA GLU A 90 -4.14 14.97 -38.82
C GLU A 90 -4.94 14.68 -40.10
N GLU A 91 -4.25 14.30 -41.18
CA GLU A 91 -4.86 13.93 -42.46
C GLU A 91 -5.66 12.63 -42.35
N ASP A 92 -5.16 11.67 -41.56
CA ASP A 92 -5.86 10.40 -41.30
C ASP A 92 -7.17 10.59 -40.53
N LEU A 93 -7.18 11.56 -39.59
CA LEU A 93 -8.33 11.84 -38.70
C LEU A 93 -9.33 12.84 -39.31
N ALA A 94 -8.99 13.46 -40.43
CA ALA A 94 -9.86 14.43 -41.08
C ALA A 94 -11.12 13.73 -41.61
N TYR A 95 -12.29 14.17 -41.16
CA TYR A 95 -13.56 13.55 -41.52
C TYR A 95 -13.95 13.84 -42.96
N TYR A 96 -14.52 12.83 -43.63
CA TYR A 96 -15.06 12.92 -44.99
C TYR A 96 -14.01 13.29 -46.04
N THR A 97 -12.76 12.94 -45.79
CA THR A 97 -11.63 13.13 -46.71
C THR A 97 -11.18 11.83 -47.37
N ASP A 98 -11.81 10.71 -47.02
CA ASP A 98 -11.33 9.36 -47.38
C ASP A 98 -9.95 9.06 -46.79
N GLY A 99 -9.61 9.71 -45.67
CA GLY A 99 -8.41 9.44 -44.88
C GLY A 99 -8.48 8.08 -44.18
N ARG A 100 -7.38 7.66 -43.54
CA ARG A 100 -7.28 6.32 -42.94
C ARG A 100 -8.40 6.03 -41.94
N ALA A 101 -8.81 6.97 -41.09
CA ALA A 101 -9.89 6.76 -40.14
C ALA A 101 -11.23 6.50 -40.85
N ASP A 102 -11.52 7.21 -41.95
CA ASP A 102 -12.71 7.00 -42.77
C ASP A 102 -12.68 5.61 -43.43
N GLN A 103 -11.54 5.24 -44.01
CA GLN A 103 -11.36 3.95 -44.68
C GLN A 103 -11.51 2.77 -43.72
N GLU A 104 -10.86 2.85 -42.54
CA GLU A 104 -11.00 1.84 -41.49
C GLU A 104 -12.45 1.76 -41.01
N GLN A 105 -13.16 2.89 -40.86
CA GLN A 105 -14.53 2.85 -40.36
C GLN A 105 -15.52 2.23 -41.37
N GLN A 106 -15.27 2.40 -42.68
CA GLN A 106 -16.04 1.79 -43.77
C GLN A 106 -15.81 0.28 -43.90
N ASP A 107 -14.65 -0.23 -43.47
CA ASP A 107 -14.33 -1.65 -43.45
C ASP A 107 -14.65 -2.28 -42.08
N ASN A 108 -15.63 -3.19 -42.04
CA ASN A 108 -15.99 -3.89 -40.81
C ASN A 108 -14.90 -4.87 -40.32
N GLU A 109 -14.03 -5.32 -41.23
CA GLU A 109 -12.95 -6.26 -40.94
C GLU A 109 -11.64 -5.55 -40.57
N ALA A 110 -11.60 -4.22 -40.64
CA ALA A 110 -10.41 -3.47 -40.25
C ALA A 110 -10.06 -3.74 -38.77
N ARG A 111 -8.80 -4.13 -38.55
CA ARG A 111 -8.19 -4.34 -37.22
C ARG A 111 -6.87 -3.58 -37.14
N PRO A 112 -6.88 -2.26 -36.93
CA PRO A 112 -5.67 -1.47 -36.75
C PRO A 112 -4.82 -2.06 -35.61
N ALA A 113 -3.54 -2.29 -35.86
CA ALA A 113 -2.65 -2.91 -34.89
C ALA A 113 -2.38 -1.99 -33.68
N ILE A 114 -2.31 -2.58 -32.49
CA ILE A 114 -1.96 -1.92 -31.22
C ILE A 114 -0.45 -2.08 -31.00
N SER A 115 0.24 -1.02 -30.55
CA SER A 115 1.71 -0.99 -30.45
C SER A 115 2.27 -1.89 -29.35
N GLU A 116 1.59 -1.98 -28.21
CA GLU A 116 2.05 -2.73 -27.04
C GLU A 116 0.88 -3.54 -26.45
N PRO A 117 1.00 -4.86 -26.24
CA PRO A 117 -0.07 -5.63 -25.62
C PRO A 117 -0.15 -5.34 -24.10
N ILE A 118 -1.36 -5.44 -23.56
CA ILE A 118 -1.61 -5.44 -22.12
C ILE A 118 -1.07 -6.75 -21.55
N LYS A 119 -0.16 -6.64 -20.58
CA LYS A 119 0.34 -7.80 -19.82
C LYS A 119 -0.63 -8.09 -18.67
N ASN A 120 -0.86 -9.37 -18.42
CA ASN A 120 -1.63 -9.88 -17.28
C ASN A 120 -3.08 -9.34 -17.20
N ILE A 121 -3.80 -9.27 -18.33
CA ILE A 121 -5.19 -8.78 -18.32
C ILE A 121 -6.14 -9.66 -17.49
N GLU A 122 -5.76 -10.91 -17.24
CA GLU A 122 -6.50 -11.88 -16.44
C GLU A 122 -6.72 -11.41 -14.99
N GLN A 123 -5.85 -10.56 -14.44
CA GLN A 123 -5.95 -10.08 -13.05
C GLN A 123 -7.12 -9.11 -12.81
N TYR A 124 -7.67 -8.51 -13.87
CA TYR A 124 -8.72 -7.49 -13.76
C TYR A 124 -10.12 -8.11 -13.83
N GLU A 125 -11.00 -7.78 -12.90
CA GLU A 125 -12.42 -8.16 -12.96
C GLU A 125 -13.27 -7.11 -13.67
N THR A 126 -12.87 -5.85 -13.61
CA THR A 126 -13.59 -4.73 -14.22
C THR A 126 -12.72 -4.01 -15.25
N ILE A 127 -13.29 -3.76 -16.43
CA ILE A 127 -12.66 -2.97 -17.49
C ILE A 127 -13.54 -1.74 -17.75
N VAL A 128 -13.01 -0.54 -17.50
CA VAL A 128 -13.65 0.72 -17.92
C VAL A 128 -13.08 1.08 -19.29
N LEU A 129 -13.91 1.04 -20.34
CA LEU A 129 -13.47 1.17 -21.73
C LEU A 129 -13.85 2.53 -22.33
N GLY A 130 -12.85 3.40 -22.53
CA GLY A 130 -13.02 4.75 -23.08
C GLY A 130 -12.66 4.87 -24.57
N TYR A 131 -13.49 5.54 -25.36
CA TYR A 131 -13.18 5.81 -26.78
C TYR A 131 -13.85 7.08 -27.33
N PRO A 132 -13.29 7.78 -28.34
CA PRO A 132 -14.02 8.81 -29.06
C PRO A 132 -15.05 8.18 -30.00
N ILE A 133 -16.01 8.95 -30.50
CA ILE A 133 -16.90 8.50 -31.57
C ILE A 133 -16.34 8.89 -32.95
N TRP A 134 -16.20 7.92 -33.86
CA TRP A 134 -15.90 8.08 -35.28
C TRP A 134 -17.06 7.61 -36.16
N HIS A 135 -17.62 8.49 -36.98
CA HIS A 135 -18.83 8.24 -37.80
C HIS A 135 -19.99 7.58 -37.02
N GLY A 136 -20.19 7.99 -35.77
CA GLY A 136 -21.24 7.44 -34.91
C GLY A 136 -20.92 6.07 -34.32
N GLN A 137 -19.70 5.56 -34.47
CA GLN A 137 -19.23 4.25 -33.99
C GLN A 137 -17.94 4.40 -33.17
N ALA A 138 -17.55 3.34 -32.45
CA ALA A 138 -16.23 3.26 -31.86
C ALA A 138 -15.18 3.06 -32.98
N PRO A 139 -13.99 3.67 -32.88
CA PRO A 139 -12.87 3.44 -33.78
C PRO A 139 -12.51 1.95 -33.85
N ARG A 140 -12.15 1.45 -35.03
CA ARG A 140 -11.87 0.02 -35.26
C ARG A 140 -10.76 -0.56 -34.40
N ILE A 141 -9.86 0.27 -33.89
CA ILE A 141 -8.84 -0.18 -32.94
C ILE A 141 -9.44 -0.71 -31.63
N ILE A 142 -10.65 -0.27 -31.25
CA ILE A 142 -11.40 -0.85 -30.12
C ILE A 142 -11.82 -2.29 -30.43
N SER A 143 -12.17 -2.59 -31.68
CA SER A 143 -12.44 -3.96 -32.12
C SER A 143 -11.18 -4.83 -32.02
N THR A 144 -10.02 -4.31 -32.44
CA THR A 144 -8.73 -5.00 -32.24
C THR A 144 -8.51 -5.33 -30.76
N PHE A 145 -8.75 -4.37 -29.85
CA PHE A 145 -8.59 -4.59 -28.42
C PHE A 145 -9.52 -5.70 -27.90
N LEU A 146 -10.82 -5.62 -28.18
CA LEU A 146 -11.80 -6.58 -27.66
C LEU A 146 -11.58 -8.01 -28.16
N GLU A 147 -11.04 -8.18 -29.37
CA GLU A 147 -10.73 -9.50 -29.92
C GLU A 147 -9.36 -10.04 -29.50
N SER A 148 -8.50 -9.20 -28.93
CA SER A 148 -7.13 -9.58 -28.54
C SER A 148 -7.05 -10.31 -27.19
N TYR A 149 -8.12 -10.28 -26.38
CA TYR A 149 -8.09 -10.77 -25.00
C TYR A 149 -9.34 -11.57 -24.63
N ASP A 150 -9.19 -12.42 -23.60
CA ASP A 150 -10.30 -13.15 -23.00
C ASP A 150 -10.96 -12.29 -21.90
N PHE A 151 -12.24 -11.97 -22.09
CA PHE A 151 -13.05 -11.23 -21.12
C PHE A 151 -14.01 -12.13 -20.33
N SER A 152 -13.80 -13.45 -20.34
CA SER A 152 -14.56 -14.38 -19.50
C SER A 152 -14.48 -13.96 -18.03
N ASN A 153 -15.63 -13.93 -17.36
CA ASN A 153 -15.79 -13.49 -15.98
C ASN A 153 -15.44 -12.01 -15.70
N LYS A 154 -15.26 -11.18 -16.74
CA LYS A 154 -15.01 -9.75 -16.58
C LYS A 154 -16.28 -8.94 -16.79
N THR A 155 -16.34 -7.78 -16.13
CA THR A 155 -17.36 -6.76 -16.36
C THR A 155 -16.76 -5.62 -17.20
N ILE A 156 -17.41 -5.24 -18.30
CA ILE A 156 -16.98 -4.11 -19.13
C ILE A 156 -17.97 -2.95 -18.95
N LEU A 157 -17.45 -1.77 -18.58
CA LEU A 157 -18.17 -0.51 -18.49
C LEU A 157 -17.68 0.47 -19.57
N PRO A 158 -18.40 0.62 -20.69
CA PRO A 158 -17.98 1.51 -21.75
C PRO A 158 -18.33 2.97 -21.46
N PHE A 159 -17.51 3.89 -21.96
CA PHE A 159 -17.90 5.28 -22.12
C PHE A 159 -17.32 5.86 -23.41
N CYS A 160 -18.00 6.86 -23.96
CA CYS A 160 -17.52 7.53 -25.16
C CYS A 160 -17.40 9.04 -24.98
N THR A 161 -16.45 9.65 -25.67
CA THR A 161 -16.35 11.11 -25.79
C THR A 161 -16.84 11.57 -27.15
N SER A 162 -17.70 12.59 -27.13
CA SER A 162 -18.32 13.11 -28.35
C SER A 162 -18.92 14.48 -28.12
N GLN A 163 -18.84 15.33 -29.14
CA GLN A 163 -19.45 16.66 -29.11
C GLN A 163 -20.98 16.61 -29.24
N SER A 164 -21.50 15.77 -30.14
CA SER A 164 -22.93 15.77 -30.52
C SER A 164 -23.58 14.39 -30.58
N SER A 165 -22.83 13.35 -30.94
CA SER A 165 -23.31 11.96 -30.99
C SER A 165 -23.51 11.40 -29.58
N GLY A 166 -24.63 10.70 -29.36
CA GLY A 166 -24.81 9.85 -28.18
C GLY A 166 -24.05 8.53 -28.33
N ILE A 167 -23.99 7.74 -27.24
CA ILE A 167 -23.26 6.45 -27.25
C ILE A 167 -23.95 5.40 -28.13
N GLY A 168 -25.23 5.13 -27.91
CA GLY A 168 -26.08 4.32 -28.79
C GLY A 168 -25.40 3.05 -29.34
N THR A 169 -25.44 2.88 -30.66
CA THR A 169 -24.86 1.71 -31.33
C THR A 169 -23.33 1.67 -31.32
N SER A 170 -22.64 2.76 -30.98
CA SER A 170 -21.20 2.73 -30.79
C SER A 170 -20.77 1.89 -29.59
N ASP A 171 -21.68 1.65 -28.64
CA ASP A 171 -21.51 0.71 -27.53
C ASP A 171 -22.09 -0.65 -27.88
N THR A 172 -23.39 -0.74 -28.21
CA THR A 172 -24.05 -2.06 -28.34
C THR A 172 -23.48 -2.94 -29.46
N ASN A 173 -22.87 -2.36 -30.50
CA ASN A 173 -22.20 -3.14 -31.54
C ASN A 173 -20.92 -3.83 -31.05
N LEU A 174 -20.26 -3.30 -30.01
CA LEU A 174 -19.04 -3.87 -29.43
C LEU A 174 -19.30 -5.16 -28.64
N HIS A 175 -20.52 -5.34 -28.12
CA HIS A 175 -20.83 -6.45 -27.21
C HIS A 175 -20.62 -7.82 -27.86
N SER A 176 -20.83 -7.90 -29.19
CA SER A 176 -20.61 -9.12 -29.96
C SER A 176 -19.13 -9.52 -30.10
N LEU A 177 -18.19 -8.59 -29.87
CA LEU A 177 -16.75 -8.84 -29.97
C LEU A 177 -16.18 -9.41 -28.67
N ALA A 178 -16.90 -9.28 -27.55
CA ALA A 178 -16.58 -9.88 -26.25
C ALA A 178 -17.88 -10.36 -25.58
N ASP A 179 -18.51 -11.36 -26.20
CA ASP A 179 -19.79 -11.93 -25.76
C ASP A 179 -19.69 -12.76 -24.47
N ASN A 180 -18.46 -13.09 -24.07
CA ASN A 180 -18.10 -13.74 -22.82
C ASN A 180 -17.95 -12.77 -21.63
N ALA A 181 -18.05 -11.47 -21.87
CA ALA A 181 -18.04 -10.45 -20.83
C ALA A 181 -19.45 -10.10 -20.33
N LYS A 182 -19.54 -9.62 -19.09
CA LYS A 182 -20.72 -8.93 -18.60
C LYS A 182 -20.63 -7.45 -18.98
N TRP A 183 -21.50 -6.98 -19.87
CA TRP A 183 -21.55 -5.56 -20.23
C TRP A 183 -22.46 -4.76 -19.31
N LEU A 184 -21.98 -3.59 -18.86
CA LEU A 184 -22.78 -2.55 -18.23
C LEU A 184 -23.21 -1.51 -19.27
N GLU A 185 -24.27 -0.75 -18.96
CA GLU A 185 -24.73 0.32 -19.84
C GLU A 185 -23.73 1.47 -19.87
N GLY A 186 -23.23 1.79 -21.07
CA GLY A 186 -22.23 2.84 -21.22
C GLY A 186 -22.80 4.25 -21.20
N ARG A 187 -21.93 5.24 -21.02
CA ARG A 187 -22.31 6.66 -20.98
C ARG A 187 -21.50 7.52 -21.96
N ARG A 188 -22.18 8.47 -22.60
CA ARG A 188 -21.53 9.52 -23.39
C ARG A 188 -21.17 10.72 -22.51
N PHE A 189 -19.94 11.21 -22.65
CA PHE A 189 -19.43 12.40 -22.00
C PHE A 189 -19.06 13.51 -22.98
N ALA A 190 -19.24 14.75 -22.52
CA ALA A 190 -18.83 15.97 -23.22
C ALA A 190 -17.37 16.31 -22.90
N ALA A 191 -16.73 17.13 -23.72
CA ALA A 191 -15.33 17.51 -23.51
C ALA A 191 -15.09 18.33 -22.24
N ASP A 192 -16.11 19.03 -21.75
CA ASP A 192 -16.12 19.84 -20.53
C ASP A 192 -16.61 19.07 -19.29
N THR A 193 -16.73 17.74 -19.38
CA THR A 193 -17.14 16.89 -18.24
C THR A 193 -16.14 17.02 -17.09
N THR A 194 -16.66 17.23 -15.88
CA THR A 194 -15.83 17.37 -14.67
C THR A 194 -15.50 16.01 -14.06
N ARG A 195 -14.43 15.96 -13.27
CA ARG A 195 -14.07 14.78 -12.46
C ARG A 195 -15.23 14.33 -11.56
N GLU A 196 -15.95 15.26 -10.94
CA GLU A 196 -17.11 14.93 -10.08
C GLU A 196 -18.21 14.20 -10.85
N THR A 197 -18.51 14.61 -12.09
CA THR A 197 -19.51 13.93 -12.92
C THR A 197 -19.07 12.50 -13.30
N ILE A 198 -17.76 12.27 -13.49
CA ILE A 198 -17.22 10.91 -13.69
C ILE A 198 -17.38 10.09 -12.40
N LYS A 199 -17.10 10.68 -11.24
CA LYS A 199 -17.26 10.02 -9.94
C LYS A 199 -18.69 9.59 -9.69
N GLU A 200 -19.65 10.50 -9.83
CA GLU A 200 -21.08 10.20 -9.66
C GLU A 200 -21.56 9.09 -10.60
N TRP A 201 -21.03 9.04 -11.82
CA TRP A 201 -21.32 7.97 -12.77
C TRP A 201 -20.79 6.62 -12.30
N LEU A 202 -19.50 6.54 -11.92
CA LEU A 202 -18.88 5.30 -11.46
C LEU A 202 -19.58 4.76 -10.20
N ASP A 203 -19.90 5.66 -9.25
CA ASP A 203 -20.66 5.33 -8.04
C ASP A 203 -22.04 4.76 -8.39
N SER A 204 -22.73 5.35 -9.38
CA SER A 204 -24.05 4.88 -9.83
C SER A 204 -24.01 3.48 -10.48
N MET A 205 -22.86 3.08 -11.03
CA MET A 205 -22.63 1.76 -11.60
C MET A 205 -22.17 0.73 -10.55
N ALA A 206 -22.05 1.15 -9.28
CA ALA A 206 -21.47 0.37 -8.19
C ALA A 206 -20.05 -0.15 -8.50
N ILE A 207 -19.32 0.54 -9.38
CA ILE A 207 -17.88 0.34 -9.58
C ILE A 207 -17.19 1.13 -8.49
N LYS A 208 -16.66 0.42 -7.50
CA LYS A 208 -15.94 1.01 -6.38
C LYS A 208 -14.47 1.13 -6.75
N PRO A 209 -13.73 2.03 -6.07
CA PRO A 209 -12.29 1.95 -6.14
C PRO A 209 -11.84 0.53 -5.85
N ASP A 210 -10.83 0.07 -6.57
CA ASP A 210 -10.08 -1.11 -6.16
C ASP A 210 -9.79 -0.91 -4.69
N LYS A 211 -10.07 -1.93 -3.87
CA LYS A 211 -9.82 -1.82 -2.44
C LYS A 211 -8.37 -1.36 -2.35
N SER A 212 -8.18 -0.12 -1.91
CA SER A 212 -6.85 0.37 -1.62
C SER A 212 -6.20 -0.71 -0.79
N ALA A 213 -4.92 -1.00 -1.03
CA ALA A 213 -4.17 -1.84 -0.12
C ALA A 213 -4.45 -1.40 1.34
N PHE A 214 -4.76 -0.12 1.56
CA PHE A 214 -5.23 0.49 2.79
C PHE A 214 -6.70 0.14 3.15
N ASP A 215 -6.87 -0.64 4.21
CA ASP A 215 -8.13 -0.90 4.90
C ASP A 215 -8.24 0.02 6.13
N PHE A 216 -8.91 1.17 5.97
CA PHE A 216 -9.09 2.17 7.03
C PHE A 216 -10.02 1.72 8.17
N ASP A 217 -10.83 0.68 7.98
CA ASP A 217 -11.66 0.13 9.06
C ASP A 217 -10.82 -0.77 10.00
N LYS A 218 -9.82 -1.45 9.42
CA LYS A 218 -8.87 -2.29 10.16
C LYS A 218 -7.56 -1.59 10.54
N HIS A 219 -7.31 -0.39 10.01
CA HIS A 219 -6.08 0.38 10.19
C HIS A 219 -4.81 -0.31 9.64
N VAL A 220 -4.96 -1.13 8.59
CA VAL A 220 -3.85 -1.90 7.97
C VAL A 220 -3.75 -1.68 6.47
N VAL A 221 -2.54 -1.83 5.93
CA VAL A 221 -2.28 -1.93 4.49
C VAL A 221 -1.86 -3.36 4.14
N LYS A 222 -2.39 -3.93 3.06
CA LYS A 222 -1.95 -5.21 2.51
C LYS A 222 -0.76 -5.01 1.58
N LEU A 223 0.41 -5.49 1.98
CA LEU A 223 1.62 -5.43 1.17
C LEU A 223 1.52 -6.40 -0.03
N ASN A 224 2.28 -6.15 -1.11
CA ASN A 224 2.32 -7.06 -2.27
C ASN A 224 2.92 -8.45 -1.94
N SER A 225 3.59 -8.59 -0.80
CA SER A 225 4.03 -9.86 -0.21
C SER A 225 2.88 -10.69 0.38
N GLY A 226 1.68 -10.12 0.48
CA GLY A 226 0.48 -10.75 1.04
C GLY A 226 0.25 -10.52 2.54
N TYR A 227 1.21 -9.91 3.24
CA TYR A 227 1.10 -9.61 4.68
C TYR A 227 0.37 -8.29 4.92
N GLU A 228 -0.42 -8.22 5.99
CA GLU A 228 -1.02 -6.97 6.48
C GLU A 228 -0.02 -6.24 7.39
N MET A 229 0.15 -4.94 7.19
CA MET A 229 0.99 -4.05 8.00
C MET A 229 0.15 -2.92 8.59
N PRO A 230 0.27 -2.58 9.88
CA PRO A 230 -0.41 -1.40 10.42
C PRO A 230 0.00 -0.12 9.68
N MET A 231 -0.96 0.77 9.40
CA MET A 231 -0.70 2.00 8.64
C MET A 231 0.13 3.05 9.39
N MET A 232 0.13 2.96 10.73
CA MET A 232 0.84 3.86 11.63
C MET A 232 1.71 3.03 12.57
N GLY A 233 2.97 3.44 12.73
CA GLY A 233 3.90 2.87 13.70
C GLY A 233 4.76 3.88 14.43
N LEU A 234 5.72 3.36 15.20
CA LEU A 234 6.72 4.15 15.91
C LEU A 234 8.09 4.00 15.26
N GLY A 235 8.66 5.10 14.79
CA GLY A 235 10.07 5.18 14.42
C GLY A 235 10.95 5.27 15.68
N THR A 236 11.96 4.41 15.80
CA THR A 236 12.81 4.35 17.02
C THR A 236 14.14 5.07 16.87
N TYR A 237 14.36 5.82 15.79
CA TYR A 237 15.57 6.60 15.59
C TYR A 237 15.82 7.55 16.79
N SER A 238 17.07 7.64 17.23
CA SER A 238 17.54 8.41 18.40
C SER A 238 17.05 7.96 19.78
N LEU A 239 16.16 6.96 19.87
CA LEU A 239 15.75 6.38 21.15
C LEU A 239 16.77 5.34 21.59
N SER A 240 17.38 5.50 22.76
CA SER A 240 18.39 4.58 23.29
C SER A 240 17.88 3.80 24.50
N ASP A 241 18.40 2.58 24.68
CA ASP A 241 18.24 1.77 25.89
C ASP A 241 16.80 1.74 26.45
N ASP A 242 16.60 2.26 27.67
CA ASP A 242 15.32 2.28 28.36
C ASP A 242 14.32 3.27 27.74
N GLU A 243 14.77 4.33 27.07
CA GLU A 243 13.85 5.26 26.39
C GLU A 243 13.17 4.56 25.21
N CYS A 244 13.94 3.82 24.41
CA CYS A 244 13.42 2.98 23.33
C CYS A 244 12.42 1.94 23.88
N TYR A 245 12.82 1.19 24.90
CA TYR A 245 11.96 0.20 25.55
C TYR A 245 10.64 0.81 26.03
N ASN A 246 10.71 1.91 26.81
CA ASN A 246 9.51 2.52 27.39
C ASN A 246 8.58 3.12 26.33
N SER A 247 9.14 3.63 25.24
CA SER A 247 8.37 4.20 24.13
C SER A 247 7.60 3.12 23.36
N ILE A 248 8.23 1.98 23.12
CA ILE A 248 7.57 0.81 22.51
C ILE A 248 6.50 0.25 23.46
N ILE A 249 6.78 0.13 24.76
CA ILE A 249 5.76 -0.30 25.72
C ILE A 249 4.57 0.68 25.75
N ALA A 250 4.81 1.99 25.62
CA ALA A 250 3.75 2.98 25.52
C ALA A 250 2.93 2.80 24.22
N LEU A 251 3.58 2.59 23.08
CA LEU A 251 2.91 2.29 21.80
C LEU A 251 1.99 1.06 21.93
N LEU A 252 2.56 -0.06 22.38
CA LEU A 252 1.86 -1.34 22.47
C LEU A 252 0.65 -1.29 23.41
N LYS A 253 0.79 -0.58 24.55
CA LYS A 253 -0.31 -0.35 25.51
C LYS A 253 -1.45 0.50 24.93
N ASN A 254 -1.15 1.40 24.00
CA ASN A 254 -2.15 2.23 23.32
C ASN A 254 -2.73 1.56 22.06
N GLY A 255 -2.39 0.29 21.80
CA GLY A 255 -2.94 -0.47 20.67
C GLY A 255 -2.12 -0.39 19.38
N GLY A 256 -1.04 0.40 19.34
CA GLY A 256 -0.12 0.41 18.20
C GLY A 256 0.59 -0.94 18.04
N ARG A 257 0.90 -1.33 16.80
CA ARG A 257 1.49 -2.64 16.47
C ARG A 257 2.67 -2.60 15.50
N LEU A 258 2.99 -1.45 14.89
CA LEU A 258 4.14 -1.32 13.99
C LEU A 258 5.31 -0.63 14.69
N ILE A 259 6.49 -1.27 14.67
CA ILE A 259 7.73 -0.75 15.24
C ILE A 259 8.80 -0.73 14.17
N ASP A 260 9.41 0.44 13.93
CA ASP A 260 10.49 0.63 12.97
C ASP A 260 11.83 0.90 13.68
N THR A 261 12.82 0.07 13.42
CA THR A 261 14.20 0.22 13.87
C THR A 261 15.18 0.03 12.70
N ALA A 262 16.48 0.02 12.97
CA ALA A 262 17.54 -0.26 12.02
C ALA A 262 18.82 -0.66 12.76
N TYR A 263 19.70 -1.40 12.09
CA TYR A 263 21.05 -1.69 12.59
C TYR A 263 21.79 -0.42 13.05
N MET A 264 21.73 0.65 12.25
CA MET A 264 22.43 1.91 12.50
C MET A 264 21.92 2.68 13.74
N TYR A 265 20.76 2.29 14.29
CA TYR A 265 20.18 2.96 15.47
C TYR A 265 20.75 2.39 16.77
N HIS A 266 21.42 1.24 16.71
CA HIS A 266 22.02 0.56 17.85
C HIS A 266 21.05 0.25 19.00
N ASN A 267 19.75 0.08 18.69
CA ASN A 267 18.70 -0.15 19.69
C ASN A 267 17.83 -1.40 19.40
N GLU A 268 18.20 -2.25 18.43
CA GLU A 268 17.49 -3.49 18.11
C GLU A 268 17.31 -4.40 19.34
N ALA A 269 18.29 -4.46 20.25
CA ALA A 269 18.17 -5.22 21.50
C ALA A 269 17.06 -4.69 22.42
N SER A 270 16.89 -3.37 22.52
CA SER A 270 15.80 -2.74 23.27
C SER A 270 14.44 -3.00 22.62
N VAL A 271 14.37 -2.94 21.29
CA VAL A 271 13.16 -3.28 20.53
C VAL A 271 12.74 -4.72 20.82
N GLY A 272 13.68 -5.65 20.63
CA GLY A 272 13.48 -7.07 20.90
C GLY A 272 12.99 -7.36 22.31
N ARG A 273 13.63 -6.72 23.30
CA ARG A 273 13.23 -6.82 24.70
C ARG A 273 11.78 -6.34 24.91
N ALA A 274 11.42 -5.17 24.37
CA ALA A 274 10.07 -4.63 24.51
C ALA A 274 9.01 -5.53 23.88
N VAL A 275 9.29 -6.12 22.71
CA VAL A 275 8.38 -7.08 22.04
C VAL A 275 8.16 -8.30 22.93
N ARG A 276 9.22 -8.93 23.43
CA ARG A 276 9.12 -10.14 24.28
C ARG A 276 8.46 -9.88 25.64
N GLU A 277 8.71 -8.72 26.25
CA GLU A 277 8.17 -8.37 27.57
C GLU A 277 6.76 -7.74 27.51
N SER A 278 6.22 -7.49 26.31
CA SER A 278 4.92 -6.83 26.12
C SER A 278 3.70 -7.65 26.55
N ASN A 279 3.82 -8.99 26.59
CA ASN A 279 2.72 -9.95 26.72
C ASN A 279 1.70 -9.93 25.56
N ILE A 280 2.06 -9.38 24.40
CA ILE A 280 1.30 -9.48 23.15
C ILE A 280 1.90 -10.62 22.31
N ALA A 281 1.06 -11.36 21.60
CA ALA A 281 1.52 -12.43 20.72
C ALA A 281 2.44 -11.86 19.62
N ARG A 282 3.51 -12.58 19.28
CA ARG A 282 4.55 -12.08 18.35
C ARG A 282 3.96 -11.78 16.97
N GLU A 283 3.01 -12.59 16.54
CA GLU A 283 2.25 -12.47 15.29
C GLU A 283 1.33 -11.25 15.22
N GLU A 284 1.04 -10.59 16.35
CA GLU A 284 0.26 -9.35 16.38
C GLU A 284 1.14 -8.09 16.27
N ILE A 285 2.46 -8.21 16.42
CA ILE A 285 3.39 -7.08 16.36
C ILE A 285 4.16 -7.13 15.04
N PHE A 286 4.17 -6.03 14.29
CA PHE A 286 4.93 -5.88 13.07
C PHE A 286 6.25 -5.17 13.37
N VAL A 287 7.39 -5.85 13.18
CA VAL A 287 8.73 -5.32 13.44
C VAL A 287 9.49 -5.14 12.13
N THR A 288 9.88 -3.89 11.86
CA THR A 288 10.75 -3.51 10.74
C THR A 288 12.18 -3.25 11.23
N THR A 289 13.18 -3.80 10.55
CA THR A 289 14.59 -3.37 10.71
C THR A 289 15.26 -3.17 9.34
N LYS A 290 16.51 -2.68 9.33
CA LYS A 290 17.21 -2.30 8.10
C LYS A 290 18.67 -2.70 8.13
N LEU A 291 19.15 -3.21 6.99
CA LEU A 291 20.58 -3.39 6.71
C LEU A 291 21.18 -2.08 6.25
N TYR A 292 22.28 -1.66 6.86
CA TYR A 292 23.02 -0.47 6.45
C TYR A 292 24.06 -0.81 5.37
N PRO A 293 24.47 0.11 4.48
CA PRO A 293 25.44 -0.19 3.41
C PRO A 293 26.75 -0.86 3.86
N THR A 294 27.21 -0.58 5.08
CA THR A 294 28.41 -1.23 5.65
C THR A 294 28.26 -2.74 5.89
N GLN A 295 27.04 -3.27 5.81
CA GLN A 295 26.72 -4.69 5.99
C GLN A 295 26.49 -5.42 4.66
N TYR A 296 26.40 -4.72 3.51
CA TYR A 296 25.97 -5.34 2.25
C TYR A 296 26.90 -6.46 1.77
N SER A 297 28.21 -6.30 1.97
CA SER A 297 29.20 -7.31 1.62
C SER A 297 29.04 -8.65 2.36
N ASP A 298 28.30 -8.67 3.47
CA ASP A 298 28.03 -9.88 4.27
C ASP A 298 26.56 -9.89 4.78
N ALA A 299 25.63 -9.54 3.90
CA ALA A 299 24.23 -9.34 4.25
C ALA A 299 23.57 -10.56 4.89
N ALA A 300 23.93 -11.79 4.46
CA ALA A 300 23.38 -13.02 5.03
C ALA A 300 23.71 -13.17 6.53
N ASN A 301 24.96 -12.93 6.93
CA ASN A 301 25.34 -12.92 8.35
C ASN A 301 24.70 -11.73 9.09
N ALA A 302 24.64 -10.55 8.45
CA ALA A 302 24.02 -9.37 9.05
C ALA A 302 22.52 -9.57 9.39
N ILE A 303 21.79 -10.34 8.58
CA ILE A 303 20.40 -10.76 8.83
C ILE A 303 20.34 -11.64 10.09
N ASP A 304 21.22 -12.64 10.19
CA ASP A 304 21.27 -13.55 11.34
C ASP A 304 21.61 -12.81 12.64
N GLU A 305 22.56 -11.87 12.58
CA GLU A 305 22.87 -11.03 13.73
C GLU A 305 21.72 -10.08 14.10
N ALA A 306 20.93 -9.59 13.13
CA ALA A 306 19.76 -8.77 13.42
C ALA A 306 18.69 -9.58 14.17
N LEU A 307 18.43 -10.82 13.76
CA LEU A 307 17.55 -11.75 14.48
C LEU A 307 18.07 -12.03 15.89
N GLU A 308 19.39 -12.23 16.06
CA GLU A 308 20.01 -12.44 17.38
C GLU A 308 19.86 -11.20 18.28
N ARG A 309 20.18 -10.00 17.77
CA ARG A 309 20.05 -8.75 18.52
C ARG A 309 18.61 -8.48 18.91
N LEU A 310 17.68 -8.63 17.96
CA LEU A 310 16.24 -8.53 18.23
C LEU A 310 15.77 -9.68 19.13
N GLY A 311 16.43 -10.82 19.15
CA GLY A 311 15.99 -12.04 19.82
C GLY A 311 14.58 -12.46 19.41
N LEU A 312 14.34 -12.49 18.09
CA LEU A 312 13.08 -12.88 17.45
C LEU A 312 13.35 -14.02 16.44
N ASP A 313 12.36 -14.89 16.24
CA ASP A 313 12.49 -16.02 15.30
C ASP A 313 12.37 -15.57 13.83
N TYR A 314 11.70 -14.46 13.58
CA TYR A 314 11.53 -13.86 12.25
C TYR A 314 11.38 -12.33 12.33
N ILE A 315 11.62 -11.66 11.20
CA ILE A 315 11.44 -10.22 10.98
C ILE A 315 10.27 -10.01 10.01
N ASP A 316 9.34 -9.10 10.33
CA ASP A 316 8.16 -8.86 9.48
C ASP A 316 8.54 -8.13 8.19
N LEU A 317 9.39 -7.12 8.30
CA LEU A 317 9.90 -6.36 7.17
C LEU A 317 11.38 -6.03 7.36
N MET A 318 12.19 -6.34 6.36
CA MET A 318 13.57 -5.86 6.30
C MET A 318 13.77 -4.94 5.12
N LEU A 319 14.43 -3.80 5.34
CA LEU A 319 14.76 -2.85 4.28
C LEU A 319 16.27 -2.78 4.05
N LEU A 320 16.69 -2.52 2.81
CA LEU A 320 17.98 -1.87 2.59
C LEU A 320 17.86 -0.40 2.99
N HIS A 321 18.76 0.09 3.84
CA HIS A 321 18.63 1.42 4.45
C HIS A 321 18.95 2.56 3.47
N HIS A 322 19.95 2.38 2.60
CA HIS A 322 20.31 3.35 1.54
C HIS A 322 20.86 2.64 0.31
N PRO A 323 20.78 3.25 -0.89
CA PRO A 323 21.54 2.80 -2.04
C PRO A 323 23.04 2.72 -1.71
N GLY A 324 23.75 1.76 -2.30
CA GLY A 324 25.17 1.58 -2.01
C GLY A 324 25.81 0.42 -2.76
N GLU A 325 27.14 0.33 -2.72
CA GLU A 325 27.87 -0.76 -3.34
C GLU A 325 27.45 -2.11 -2.73
N GLY A 326 27.05 -3.05 -3.59
CA GLY A 326 26.60 -4.40 -3.19
C GLY A 326 25.13 -4.48 -2.77
N ASP A 327 24.32 -3.45 -3.03
CA ASP A 327 22.89 -3.43 -2.71
C ASP A 327 22.10 -4.55 -3.40
N VAL A 328 22.38 -4.86 -4.68
CA VAL A 328 21.72 -5.95 -5.41
C VAL A 328 22.03 -7.31 -4.77
N GLU A 329 23.29 -7.57 -4.41
CA GLU A 329 23.69 -8.79 -3.71
C GLU A 329 23.08 -8.88 -2.32
N ALA A 330 23.03 -7.78 -1.58
CA ALA A 330 22.39 -7.71 -0.27
C ALA A 330 20.89 -7.98 -0.35
N TYR A 331 20.21 -7.41 -1.36
CA TYR A 331 18.79 -7.67 -1.59
C TYR A 331 18.53 -9.14 -1.93
N LYS A 332 19.38 -9.76 -2.77
CA LYS A 332 19.29 -11.20 -3.06
C LYS A 332 19.50 -12.07 -1.82
N ALA A 333 20.32 -11.64 -0.87
CA ALA A 333 20.43 -12.31 0.43
C ALA A 333 19.12 -12.19 1.24
N MET A 334 18.47 -11.02 1.21
CA MET A 334 17.14 -10.84 1.81
C MET A 334 16.07 -11.69 1.11
N GLU A 335 16.10 -11.85 -0.22
CA GLU A 335 15.22 -12.78 -0.96
C GLU A 335 15.39 -14.23 -0.53
N GLN A 336 16.64 -14.65 -0.29
CA GLN A 336 16.91 -15.99 0.23
C GLN A 336 16.39 -16.13 1.67
N ALA A 337 16.57 -15.12 2.51
CA ALA A 337 16.04 -15.11 3.87
C ALA A 337 14.49 -15.16 3.91
N VAL A 338 13.80 -14.62 2.90
CA VAL A 338 12.36 -14.82 2.71
C VAL A 338 12.03 -16.29 2.45
N LYS A 339 12.74 -16.93 1.52
CA LYS A 339 12.57 -18.38 1.22
C LYS A 339 12.85 -19.26 2.44
N ASP A 340 13.78 -18.84 3.28
CA ASP A 340 14.17 -19.56 4.50
C ASP A 340 13.22 -19.28 5.69
N GLY A 341 12.23 -18.38 5.53
CA GLY A 341 11.26 -18.02 6.57
C GLY A 341 11.81 -17.10 7.67
N LYS A 342 13.01 -16.54 7.49
CA LYS A 342 13.63 -15.60 8.43
C LYS A 342 13.03 -14.18 8.33
N ILE A 343 12.55 -13.82 7.14
CA ILE A 343 11.97 -12.51 6.84
C ILE A 343 10.64 -12.72 6.11
N HIS A 344 9.58 -12.01 6.47
CA HIS A 344 8.29 -12.11 5.80
C HIS A 344 8.21 -11.22 4.55
N SER A 345 8.60 -9.96 4.69
CA SER A 345 8.57 -8.96 3.61
C SER A 345 9.92 -8.26 3.48
N ILE A 346 10.26 -7.83 2.27
CA ILE A 346 11.53 -7.14 2.00
C ILE A 346 11.28 -5.87 1.20
N GLY A 347 12.05 -4.82 1.47
CA GLY A 347 11.83 -3.50 0.86
C GLY A 347 13.09 -2.65 0.78
N LEU A 348 12.91 -1.37 0.45
CA LEU A 348 13.98 -0.39 0.26
C LEU A 348 13.69 0.88 1.06
N SER A 349 14.72 1.68 1.32
CA SER A 349 14.58 3.00 1.94
C SER A 349 15.54 3.98 1.29
N ASN A 350 15.07 5.17 0.92
CA ASN A 350 15.84 6.20 0.20
C ASN A 350 16.16 5.83 -1.26
N TRP A 351 15.21 5.21 -1.96
CA TRP A 351 15.27 4.98 -3.40
C TRP A 351 14.28 5.90 -4.12
N TYR A 352 14.73 6.56 -5.20
CA TYR A 352 13.92 7.43 -6.04
C TYR A 352 13.76 6.82 -7.43
N VAL A 353 12.98 7.47 -8.31
CA VAL A 353 12.58 6.87 -9.60
C VAL A 353 13.78 6.38 -10.42
N GLU A 354 14.84 7.18 -10.55
CA GLU A 354 16.02 6.82 -11.36
C GLU A 354 16.75 5.59 -10.77
N GLU A 355 16.94 5.52 -9.45
CA GLU A 355 17.57 4.37 -8.81
C GLU A 355 16.69 3.12 -8.90
N LEU A 356 15.37 3.27 -8.78
CA LEU A 356 14.42 2.16 -8.88
C LEU A 356 14.41 1.56 -10.29
N GLU A 357 14.41 2.39 -11.34
CA GLU A 357 14.48 1.94 -12.73
C GLU A 357 15.74 1.10 -13.00
N ALA A 358 16.86 1.46 -12.37
CA ALA A 358 18.09 0.69 -12.46
C ALA A 358 18.09 -0.58 -11.59
N PHE A 359 17.51 -0.51 -10.39
CA PHE A 359 17.59 -1.57 -9.38
C PHE A 359 16.59 -2.70 -9.60
N LEU A 360 15.31 -2.37 -9.86
CA LEU A 360 14.22 -3.35 -9.95
C LEU A 360 14.44 -4.47 -10.99
N PRO A 361 15.04 -4.22 -12.18
CA PRO A 361 15.31 -5.29 -13.15
C PRO A 361 16.34 -6.34 -12.70
N GLN A 362 17.07 -6.11 -11.61
CA GLN A 362 18.19 -6.95 -11.16
C GLN A 362 17.82 -7.95 -10.06
N ILE A 363 16.60 -7.85 -9.52
CA ILE A 363 16.06 -8.63 -8.41
C ILE A 363 14.89 -9.51 -8.86
N SER A 364 14.47 -10.47 -8.03
CA SER A 364 13.42 -11.45 -8.32
C SER A 364 12.13 -11.20 -7.54
N ILE A 365 12.23 -10.69 -6.32
CA ILE A 365 11.08 -10.33 -5.47
C ILE A 365 10.92 -8.81 -5.53
N THR A 366 9.77 -8.34 -6.00
CA THR A 366 9.45 -6.90 -5.98
C THR A 366 9.44 -6.39 -4.52
N PRO A 367 10.04 -5.23 -4.22
CA PRO A 367 9.96 -4.62 -2.90
C PRO A 367 8.51 -4.50 -2.42
N ALA A 368 8.23 -4.94 -1.20
CA ALA A 368 6.92 -4.78 -0.58
C ALA A 368 6.64 -3.33 -0.19
N LEU A 369 7.70 -2.61 0.14
CA LEU A 369 7.63 -1.26 0.67
C LEU A 369 8.87 -0.44 0.28
N ILE A 370 8.65 0.85 0.01
CA ILE A 370 9.69 1.88 -0.08
C ILE A 370 9.47 2.88 1.05
N GLN A 371 10.52 3.20 1.80
CA GLN A 371 10.48 4.08 2.96
C GLN A 371 11.32 5.36 2.71
N ASN A 372 10.67 6.49 2.44
CA ASN A 372 11.29 7.76 2.07
C ASN A 372 10.82 8.95 2.94
N GLU A 373 11.52 10.09 2.84
CA GLU A 373 11.16 11.32 3.56
C GLU A 373 9.86 11.87 2.97
N ILE A 374 8.80 11.99 3.78
CA ILE A 374 7.53 12.53 3.29
C ILE A 374 6.90 13.40 4.36
N HIS A 375 6.68 14.67 4.02
CA HIS A 375 5.97 15.63 4.86
C HIS A 375 5.38 16.76 4.00
N PRO A 376 4.50 17.64 4.51
CA PRO A 376 3.82 18.64 3.68
C PRO A 376 4.75 19.59 2.88
N TYR A 377 5.99 19.84 3.31
CA TYR A 377 6.96 20.64 2.55
C TYR A 377 7.82 19.83 1.54
N TYR A 378 7.74 18.50 1.57
CA TYR A 378 8.42 17.58 0.66
C TYR A 378 7.55 16.34 0.47
N GLN A 379 6.72 16.37 -0.57
CA GLN A 379 5.56 15.48 -0.67
C GLN A 379 5.78 14.25 -1.56
N GLU A 380 6.94 14.19 -2.20
CA GLU A 380 7.40 13.06 -3.01
C GLU A 380 6.41 12.69 -4.14
N ASN A 381 5.94 13.74 -4.83
CA ASN A 381 4.85 13.67 -5.80
C ASN A 381 5.18 12.86 -7.07
N ASP A 382 6.44 12.52 -7.30
CA ASP A 382 6.94 11.69 -8.39
C ASP A 382 7.11 10.22 -7.97
N VAL A 383 7.75 9.94 -6.83
CA VAL A 383 8.02 8.56 -6.39
C VAL A 383 6.76 7.85 -5.93
N ILE A 384 5.88 8.51 -5.17
CA ILE A 384 4.64 7.90 -4.64
C ILE A 384 3.81 7.23 -5.75
N PRO A 385 3.36 7.96 -6.79
CA PRO A 385 2.56 7.35 -7.84
C PRO A 385 3.35 6.29 -8.62
N TYR A 386 4.66 6.50 -8.84
CA TYR A 386 5.50 5.53 -9.52
C TYR A 386 5.52 4.17 -8.80
N VAL A 387 5.75 4.17 -7.48
CA VAL A 387 5.86 2.93 -6.71
C VAL A 387 4.51 2.28 -6.45
N GLN A 388 3.46 3.09 -6.24
CA GLN A 388 2.09 2.59 -6.07
C GLN A 388 1.58 1.88 -7.34
N ASN A 389 1.90 2.40 -8.53
CA ASN A 389 1.60 1.73 -9.82
C ASN A 389 2.33 0.39 -10.00
N LEU A 390 3.40 0.15 -9.25
CA LEU A 390 4.10 -1.14 -9.21
C LEU A 390 3.56 -2.08 -8.11
N GLY A 391 2.51 -1.66 -7.41
CA GLY A 391 1.96 -2.37 -6.25
C GLY A 391 2.85 -2.31 -5.01
N ILE A 392 3.77 -1.34 -4.93
CA ILE A 392 4.69 -1.17 -3.80
C ILE A 392 4.07 -0.16 -2.81
N THR A 393 4.07 -0.49 -1.53
CA THR A 393 3.56 0.43 -0.49
C THR A 393 4.58 1.52 -0.20
N MET A 394 4.12 2.76 -0.02
CA MET A 394 4.97 3.86 0.45
C MET A 394 4.87 4.04 1.97
N GLN A 395 6.00 4.34 2.60
CA GLN A 395 6.07 4.74 4.01
C GLN A 395 6.88 6.02 4.22
N GLY A 396 6.27 7.00 4.86
CA GLY A 396 6.90 8.28 5.20
C GLY A 396 7.67 8.20 6.52
N TRP A 397 8.98 8.44 6.47
CA TRP A 397 9.75 8.86 7.63
C TRP A 397 9.83 10.39 7.71
N TYR A 398 10.12 10.91 8.91
CA TYR A 398 10.04 12.34 9.25
C TYR A 398 8.73 13.03 8.82
N PRO A 399 7.54 12.47 9.15
CA PRO A 399 6.27 13.10 8.77
C PRO A 399 6.14 14.54 9.29
N PHE A 400 6.87 14.90 10.34
CA PHE A 400 6.89 16.25 10.91
C PHE A 400 8.09 17.10 10.47
N GLY A 401 8.62 16.93 9.26
CA GLY A 401 9.66 17.81 8.71
C GLY A 401 11.09 17.49 9.16
N GLY A 402 11.31 16.52 10.03
CA GLY A 402 12.66 16.15 10.47
C GLY A 402 13.33 17.16 11.40
N ARG A 403 14.66 17.04 11.53
CA ARG A 403 15.45 17.74 12.55
C ARG A 403 15.41 19.26 12.35
N GLY A 404 14.87 19.97 13.34
CA GLY A 404 14.83 21.43 13.35
C GLY A 404 13.60 22.06 12.68
N HIS A 405 12.82 21.28 11.92
CA HIS A 405 11.66 21.78 11.18
C HIS A 405 10.31 21.38 11.79
N THR A 406 10.29 20.50 12.80
CA THR A 406 9.04 20.08 13.48
C THR A 406 8.22 21.24 14.02
N SER A 407 8.85 22.21 14.69
CA SER A 407 8.09 23.35 15.21
C SER A 407 7.55 24.24 14.09
N GLU A 408 8.30 24.41 13.01
CA GLU A 408 7.86 25.21 11.85
C GLU A 408 6.61 24.57 11.24
N LEU A 409 6.69 23.27 10.92
CA LEU A 409 5.63 22.55 10.24
C LEU A 409 4.37 22.40 11.10
N LEU A 410 4.49 22.07 12.39
CA LEU A 410 3.34 21.98 13.29
C LEU A 410 2.68 23.34 13.56
N SER A 411 3.37 24.45 13.28
CA SER A 411 2.85 25.82 13.41
C SER A 411 2.35 26.42 12.10
N ASP A 412 2.40 25.68 10.99
CA ASP A 412 1.93 26.18 9.70
C ASP A 412 0.45 26.59 9.78
N LYS A 413 0.13 27.74 9.18
CA LYS A 413 -1.20 28.35 9.29
C LYS A 413 -2.28 27.49 8.62
N THR A 414 -1.97 26.85 7.51
CA THR A 414 -2.91 25.97 6.81
C THR A 414 -3.20 24.75 7.67
N ILE A 415 -2.14 24.09 8.17
CA ILE A 415 -2.27 22.88 9.00
C ILE A 415 -3.02 23.18 10.30
N THR A 416 -2.67 24.25 11.00
CA THR A 416 -3.34 24.64 12.25
C THR A 416 -4.80 25.06 12.06
N THR A 417 -5.14 25.67 10.92
CA THR A 417 -6.54 26.00 10.59
C THR A 417 -7.37 24.75 10.37
N ILE A 418 -6.85 23.78 9.62
CA ILE A 418 -7.49 22.48 9.37
C ILE A 418 -7.66 21.71 10.69
N ALA A 419 -6.60 21.67 11.52
CA ALA A 419 -6.64 21.01 12.82
C ALA A 419 -7.75 21.57 13.72
N ALA A 420 -7.91 22.90 13.74
CA ALA A 420 -8.98 23.56 14.47
C ALA A 420 -10.38 23.24 13.93
N ALA A 421 -10.53 23.08 12.61
CA ALA A 421 -11.81 22.73 11.99
C ALA A 421 -12.29 21.32 12.37
N HIS A 422 -11.35 20.38 12.56
CA HIS A 422 -11.62 18.98 12.94
C HIS A 422 -11.55 18.74 14.46
N ASN A 423 -11.15 19.73 15.26
CA ASN A 423 -10.89 19.59 16.70
C ASN A 423 -9.84 18.50 17.01
N VAL A 424 -8.76 18.47 16.23
CA VAL A 424 -7.60 17.57 16.35
C VAL A 424 -6.30 18.39 16.40
N THR A 425 -5.14 17.73 16.55
CA THR A 425 -3.84 18.41 16.55
C THR A 425 -3.26 18.57 15.14
N PRO A 426 -2.33 19.53 14.92
CA PRO A 426 -1.56 19.62 13.68
C PRO A 426 -0.83 18.32 13.32
N ALA A 427 -0.34 17.58 14.32
CA ALA A 427 0.31 16.28 14.10
C ALA A 427 -0.68 15.26 13.53
N GLN A 428 -1.89 15.16 14.09
CA GLN A 428 -2.93 14.28 13.56
C GLN A 428 -3.30 14.63 12.12
N VAL A 429 -3.44 15.93 11.78
CA VAL A 429 -3.70 16.38 10.40
C VAL A 429 -2.62 15.91 9.44
N ILE A 430 -1.35 16.08 9.79
CA ILE A 430 -0.22 15.70 8.91
C ILE A 430 -0.16 14.18 8.70
N LEU A 431 -0.35 13.40 9.78
CA LEU A 431 -0.36 11.95 9.68
C LEU A 431 -1.57 11.46 8.88
N ARG A 432 -2.77 12.04 9.10
CA ARG A 432 -3.98 11.70 8.35
C ARG A 432 -3.84 12.04 6.86
N TRP A 433 -3.20 13.16 6.53
CA TRP A 433 -2.89 13.53 5.15
C TRP A 433 -2.03 12.48 4.45
N ASN A 434 -0.99 11.97 5.12
CA ASN A 434 -0.18 10.86 4.58
C ASN A 434 -1.05 9.61 4.34
N LEU A 435 -1.85 9.19 5.32
CA LEU A 435 -2.70 8.00 5.17
C LEU A 435 -3.67 8.15 3.99
N GLN A 436 -4.34 9.30 3.86
CA GLN A 436 -5.30 9.55 2.78
C GLN A 436 -4.67 9.68 1.39
N LYS A 437 -3.35 9.89 1.29
CA LYS A 437 -2.62 9.81 0.02
C LYS A 437 -1.95 8.44 -0.23
N GLY A 438 -2.31 7.42 0.56
CA GLY A 438 -1.78 6.06 0.41
C GLY A 438 -0.35 5.90 0.90
N VAL A 439 0.05 6.65 1.93
CA VAL A 439 1.37 6.60 2.56
C VAL A 439 1.22 6.19 4.03
N THR A 440 1.87 5.09 4.42
CA THR A 440 1.97 4.70 5.85
C THR A 440 2.98 5.57 6.58
N VAL A 441 2.90 5.68 7.91
CA VAL A 441 3.72 6.64 8.68
C VAL A 441 4.34 6.06 9.94
N ILE A 442 5.56 6.48 10.25
CA ILE A 442 6.31 6.04 11.43
C ILE A 442 6.92 7.22 12.21
N PRO A 443 6.11 8.15 12.76
CA PRO A 443 6.64 9.25 13.57
C PRO A 443 7.46 8.73 14.75
N GLY A 444 8.60 9.36 15.02
CA GLY A 444 9.39 9.10 16.24
C GLY A 444 8.89 9.92 17.42
N SER A 445 8.83 9.31 18.61
CA SER A 445 8.50 10.00 19.86
C SER A 445 8.90 9.15 21.07
N SER A 446 9.36 9.80 22.14
CA SER A 446 9.48 9.18 23.47
C SER A 446 8.41 9.61 24.47
N ASN A 447 7.54 10.54 24.07
CA ASN A 447 6.46 11.03 24.92
C ASN A 447 5.21 10.14 24.75
N PRO A 448 4.73 9.46 25.82
CA PRO A 448 3.55 8.59 25.74
C PRO A 448 2.28 9.28 25.24
N ASN A 449 2.09 10.56 25.57
CA ASN A 449 0.91 11.32 25.13
C ASN A 449 0.96 11.58 23.62
N HIS A 450 2.14 11.94 23.08
CA HIS A 450 2.30 12.11 21.64
C HIS A 450 2.14 10.77 20.90
N ILE A 451 2.61 9.66 21.48
CA ILE A 451 2.44 8.33 20.90
C ILE A 451 0.95 7.97 20.80
N GLN A 452 0.18 8.22 21.87
CA GLN A 452 -1.26 8.02 21.86
C GLN A 452 -1.97 8.95 20.87
N GLU A 453 -1.62 10.24 20.85
CA GLU A 453 -2.16 11.23 19.91
C GLU A 453 -1.93 10.80 18.46
N ASN A 454 -0.71 10.35 18.12
CA ASN A 454 -0.37 9.92 16.77
C ASN A 454 -1.13 8.66 16.33
N LEU A 455 -1.72 7.88 17.25
CA LEU A 455 -2.51 6.68 16.93
C LEU A 455 -3.99 7.02 16.65
N ASP A 456 -4.48 8.15 17.16
CA ASP A 456 -5.88 8.57 17.01
C ASP A 456 -6.09 9.30 15.67
N LEU A 457 -5.97 8.57 14.56
CA LEU A 457 -6.04 9.10 13.19
C LEU A 457 -7.29 8.70 12.43
N PHE A 458 -8.17 7.90 13.04
CA PHE A 458 -9.26 7.22 12.33
C PHE A 458 -10.65 7.75 12.72
N THR A 459 -10.69 8.78 13.56
CA THR A 459 -11.91 9.44 14.05
C THR A 459 -12.34 10.63 13.19
N PHE A 460 -11.53 11.02 12.20
CA PHE A 460 -11.79 12.12 11.28
C PHE A 460 -11.23 11.84 9.88
N GLU A 461 -11.66 12.64 8.90
CA GLU A 461 -11.21 12.58 7.53
C GLU A 461 -11.01 14.00 6.99
N LEU A 462 -9.90 14.23 6.30
CA LEU A 462 -9.63 15.47 5.59
C LEU A 462 -10.44 15.51 4.31
N SER A 463 -11.16 16.62 4.09
CA SER A 463 -11.87 16.85 2.83
C SER A 463 -10.90 17.02 1.66
N GLN A 464 -11.39 16.88 0.43
CA GLN A 464 -10.58 17.09 -0.77
C GLN A 464 -9.97 18.50 -0.84
N ASP A 465 -10.72 19.51 -0.41
CA ASP A 465 -10.24 20.90 -0.35
C ASP A 465 -9.10 21.07 0.67
N GLU A 466 -9.18 20.39 1.81
CA GLU A 466 -8.12 20.41 2.83
C GLU A 466 -6.89 19.65 2.36
N MET A 467 -7.07 18.49 1.73
CA MET A 467 -5.99 17.76 1.07
C MET A 467 -5.30 18.64 0.02
N ALA A 468 -6.06 19.36 -0.82
CA ALA A 468 -5.52 20.28 -1.82
C ALA A 468 -4.76 21.46 -1.20
N GLN A 469 -5.25 22.01 -0.08
CA GLN A 469 -4.55 23.06 0.66
C GLN A 469 -3.21 22.58 1.22
N ILE A 470 -3.14 21.37 1.77
CA ILE A 470 -1.89 20.79 2.25
C ILE A 470 -0.97 20.48 1.08
N ASN A 471 -1.50 19.97 -0.05
CA ASN A 471 -0.70 19.71 -1.25
C ASN A 471 -0.03 20.98 -1.78
N ALA A 472 -0.68 22.14 -1.67
CA ALA A 472 -0.12 23.44 -2.06
C ALA A 472 1.02 23.94 -1.14
N LEU A 473 1.31 23.25 -0.02
CA LEU A 473 2.44 23.56 0.85
C LEU A 473 3.77 22.98 0.36
N ASP A 474 3.78 22.16 -0.69
CA ASP A 474 5.01 21.56 -1.20
C ASP A 474 6.04 22.63 -1.58
N ARG A 475 7.26 22.46 -1.10
CA ARG A 475 8.39 23.35 -1.39
C ARG A 475 9.55 22.61 -2.05
N ASN A 476 9.42 21.29 -2.22
CA ASN A 476 10.52 20.42 -2.57
C ASN A 476 11.72 20.55 -1.59
N GLU A 477 11.42 20.78 -0.31
CA GLU A 477 12.41 21.02 0.75
C GLU A 477 12.65 19.74 1.54
N LYS A 478 13.59 18.91 1.05
CA LYS A 478 14.04 17.71 1.77
C LYS A 478 14.99 18.09 2.91
N HIS A 479 14.75 17.57 4.12
CA HIS A 479 15.47 17.98 5.34
C HIS A 479 16.52 16.98 5.83
N ASP A 480 16.54 15.74 5.33
CA ASP A 480 17.72 14.86 5.46
C ASP A 480 18.41 14.68 4.10
N TRP A 481 19.74 14.86 4.12
CA TRP A 481 20.58 14.73 2.93
C TRP A 481 21.39 13.45 3.07
N TYR A 482 21.18 12.53 2.13
CA TYR A 482 22.10 11.43 1.84
C TYR A 482 23.01 11.82 0.69
#